data_AF-A0A803Y4D4-F1
#
_entry.id   AF-A0A803Y4D4-F1
#
_cell.length_a   1.000
_cell.length_b   1.000
_cell.length_c   1.000
_cell.angle_alpha   90.00
_cell.angle_beta   90.00
_cell.angle_gamma   90.00
#
_symmetry.space_group_name_H-M   'P 1'
#
loop_
_entity.id
_entity.type
_entity.pdbx_description
1 polymer ?
#
loop_
_entity_poly.entity_id
_entity_poly.type
_entity_poly.pdbx_seq_one_letter_code
_entity_poly.pdbx_strand_id
1 'polypeptide(L)'
;MKESQSKRDNQKSPHLSSGTAPFSTAAEGKPKSPTGIQPPTASNTGQKATVAEQELYRRYEQEQALVQEELLRLAKREREAAGEMLGTALQRERNSTNEERKRAAQLPEDLDAWAVELQGREAELKRQEAFYKEQLARIERKNAEIYKLTSEQYQEAATKAEEWIKRRNIDPVCAGLQSEILKCYQENQREVLKCSELAKEYQRCVSAAQKALLLEQVAVAHDRGVIAVTSFVCFLLVRGQK
;
A
#
# COMPACT_ATOMS: atom_id res chain seq x y z
N MET A 1 -13.96 14.75 -4.17
CA MET A 1 -13.41 15.63 -3.12
C MET A 1 -11.91 15.71 -3.30
N LYS A 2 -11.34 16.90 -3.15
CA LYS A 2 -9.95 17.26 -3.42
C LYS A 2 -8.98 16.48 -2.54
N GLU A 3 -7.91 15.98 -3.13
CA GLU A 3 -6.69 15.59 -2.42
C GLU A 3 -5.74 16.80 -2.44
N SER A 4 -5.49 17.37 -1.27
CA SER A 4 -4.56 18.47 -1.07
C SER A 4 -3.58 18.12 0.05
N GLN A 5 -2.30 18.20 -0.33
CA GLN A 5 -1.13 18.58 0.47
C GLN A 5 -0.68 17.70 1.64
N SER A 6 0.54 17.18 1.51
CA SER A 6 1.55 17.41 2.56
C SER A 6 2.95 17.55 1.97
N LYS A 7 3.38 18.80 1.82
CA LYS A 7 4.79 19.22 1.79
C LYS A 7 5.24 19.35 3.25
N ARG A 8 6.33 18.69 3.62
CA ARG A 8 7.14 18.93 4.83
C ARG A 8 8.59 18.60 4.48
N ASP A 9 9.43 19.64 4.39
CA ASP A 9 10.56 19.97 5.29
C ASP A 9 11.55 18.79 5.45
N ASN A 10 12.87 18.91 5.27
CA ASN A 10 13.71 19.94 5.84
C ASN A 10 15.10 19.94 5.17
N GLN A 11 15.56 21.14 4.83
CA GLN A 11 16.94 21.65 4.74
C GLN A 11 18.14 20.68 4.62
N LYS A 12 18.83 20.74 3.47
CA LYS A 12 20.30 20.71 3.43
C LYS A 12 20.83 21.70 2.38
N SER A 13 21.44 22.78 2.90
CA SER A 13 22.32 23.79 2.28
C SER A 13 21.84 24.61 1.07
N PRO A 14 21.94 25.94 1.19
CA PRO A 14 22.18 26.83 0.06
C PRO A 14 23.58 27.48 0.10
N HIS A 15 24.20 27.47 -1.07
CA HIS A 15 25.01 28.54 -1.68
C HIS A 15 26.35 28.98 -1.03
N LEU A 16 27.41 28.47 -1.66
CA LEU A 16 28.59 29.24 -2.06
C LEU A 16 28.19 30.56 -2.74
N SER A 17 28.66 31.70 -2.22
CA SER A 17 29.42 32.72 -2.99
C SER A 17 29.52 34.05 -2.24
N SER A 18 30.74 34.38 -1.83
CA SER A 18 31.34 35.72 -1.88
C SER A 18 32.80 35.52 -1.47
N GLY A 19 33.76 35.56 -2.40
CA GLY A 19 34.46 36.80 -2.74
C GLY A 19 35.31 37.24 -1.54
N THR A 20 36.63 37.23 -1.56
CA THR A 20 37.45 38.12 -2.39
C THR A 20 38.92 37.75 -2.23
N ALA A 21 39.67 37.87 -3.32
CA ALA A 21 41.11 37.68 -3.43
C ALA A 21 41.95 38.57 -2.49
N PRO A 22 43.18 38.18 -2.14
CA PRO A 22 44.16 39.11 -1.58
C PRO A 22 45.03 39.69 -2.70
N PHE A 23 44.73 40.91 -3.11
CA PHE A 23 45.58 41.83 -3.89
C PHE A 23 45.17 43.24 -3.42
N SER A 24 46.01 44.22 -3.10
CA SER A 24 47.42 44.46 -3.38
C SER A 24 47.95 45.62 -2.51
N THR A 25 49.27 45.64 -2.33
CA THR A 25 50.18 46.81 -2.35
C THR A 25 49.93 48.03 -1.45
N ALA A 26 50.95 48.35 -0.64
CA ALA A 26 51.62 49.66 -0.64
C ALA A 26 53.02 49.46 -0.01
N ALA A 27 54.09 49.42 -0.81
CA ALA A 27 54.77 50.55 -1.46
C ALA A 27 55.81 51.21 -0.54
N GLU A 28 57.00 51.29 -1.12
CA GLU A 28 58.27 51.74 -0.57
C GLU A 28 58.24 53.16 -0.02
N GLY A 29 59.08 53.38 1.00
CA GLY A 29 59.49 54.69 1.46
C GLY A 29 60.97 54.66 1.83
N LYS A 30 61.84 54.66 0.82
CA LYS A 30 63.25 55.03 0.96
C LYS A 30 63.36 56.56 0.93
N PRO A 31 64.06 57.18 1.89
CA PRO A 31 64.79 58.40 1.61
C PRO A 31 66.30 58.18 1.77
N LYS A 32 67.04 59.08 1.14
CA LYS A 32 68.45 59.04 0.78
C LYS A 32 69.36 59.45 1.96
N SER A 33 70.64 59.09 1.85
CA SER A 33 71.77 59.51 2.71
C SER A 33 71.87 61.04 2.87
N PRO A 34 72.58 61.52 3.92
CA PRO A 34 73.95 61.97 3.67
C PRO A 34 74.97 61.64 4.79
N THR A 35 76.20 61.36 4.33
CA THR A 35 77.47 61.87 4.87
C THR A 35 77.97 61.40 6.24
N GLY A 36 78.99 60.54 6.17
CA GLY A 36 80.29 60.75 6.82
C GLY A 36 80.31 60.88 8.33
N ILE A 37 80.58 59.77 9.03
CA ILE A 37 81.09 59.81 10.40
C ILE A 37 82.46 59.13 10.41
N GLN A 38 83.47 59.97 10.61
CA GLN A 38 84.84 59.58 10.97
C GLN A 38 84.81 58.77 12.28
N PRO A 39 85.73 57.82 12.47
CA PRO A 39 85.86 57.13 13.75
C PRO A 39 86.34 58.13 14.82
N PRO A 40 85.63 58.32 15.96
CA PRO A 40 86.27 58.91 17.11
C PRO A 40 87.18 57.84 17.72
N THR A 41 88.45 58.17 17.70
CA THR A 41 89.55 57.50 18.36
C THR A 41 89.17 57.03 19.76
N ALA A 42 89.30 55.72 19.97
CA ALA A 42 89.25 55.13 21.29
C ALA A 42 90.41 55.70 22.12
N SER A 43 90.07 56.36 23.21
CA SER A 43 90.98 56.49 24.34
C SER A 43 90.17 56.62 25.63
N ASN A 44 90.43 55.66 26.51
CA ASN A 44 90.23 55.68 27.96
C ASN A 44 88.82 55.29 28.47
N THR A 45 88.65 54.08 29.03
CA THR A 45 88.00 53.84 30.36
C THR A 45 87.82 52.36 30.71
N GLY A 46 88.76 51.78 31.47
CA GLY A 46 88.60 50.47 32.11
C GLY A 46 87.58 50.42 33.27
N GLN A 47 87.15 51.58 33.78
CA GLN A 47 86.15 51.70 34.86
C GLN A 47 84.69 51.77 34.36
N LYS A 48 84.45 51.89 33.05
CA LYS A 48 83.09 51.87 32.49
C LYS A 48 82.56 50.45 32.22
N ALA A 49 83.44 49.44 32.13
CA ALA A 49 83.07 48.07 31.84
C ALA A 49 82.41 47.35 33.05
N THR A 50 82.92 47.57 34.27
CA THR A 50 82.39 46.94 35.50
C THR A 50 81.01 47.48 35.91
N VAL A 51 80.79 48.79 35.68
CA VAL A 51 79.48 49.42 35.91
C VAL A 51 78.44 48.90 34.90
N ALA A 52 78.83 48.68 33.65
CA ALA A 52 77.95 48.10 32.63
C ALA A 52 77.57 46.64 32.93
N GLU A 53 78.50 45.84 33.47
CA GLU A 53 78.24 44.45 33.87
C GLU A 53 77.27 44.34 35.05
N GLN A 54 77.43 45.21 36.07
CA GLN A 54 76.49 45.27 37.20
C GLN A 54 75.09 45.71 36.77
N GLU A 55 74.98 46.61 35.80
CA GLU A 55 73.71 47.03 35.22
C GLU A 55 73.02 45.91 34.44
N LEU A 56 73.78 45.08 33.71
CA LEU A 56 73.24 43.90 33.01
C LEU A 56 72.67 42.88 34.00
N TYR A 57 73.38 42.59 35.09
CA TYR A 57 72.89 41.66 36.11
C TYR A 57 71.61 42.17 36.79
N ARG A 58 71.54 43.47 37.10
CA ARG A 58 70.33 44.09 37.65
C ARG A 58 69.14 44.00 36.70
N ARG A 59 69.36 44.19 35.40
CA ARG A 59 68.33 44.01 34.37
C ARG A 59 67.88 42.56 34.29
N TYR A 60 68.81 41.61 34.35
CA TYR A 60 68.48 40.18 34.34
C TYR A 60 67.58 39.76 35.52
N GLU A 61 67.88 40.23 36.74
CA GLU A 61 67.02 39.95 37.92
C GLU A 61 65.64 40.58 37.80
N GLN A 62 65.55 41.79 37.22
CA GLN A 62 64.27 42.45 36.93
C GLN A 62 63.45 41.66 35.90
N GLU A 63 64.06 41.23 34.81
CA GLU A 63 63.42 40.39 33.79
C GLU A 63 62.97 39.04 34.38
N GLN A 64 63.79 38.41 35.24
CA GLN A 64 63.42 37.19 35.97
C GLN A 64 62.16 37.39 36.83
N ALA A 65 62.09 38.50 37.57
CA ALA A 65 60.93 38.82 38.40
C ALA A 65 59.67 39.05 37.55
N LEU A 66 59.78 39.75 36.43
CA LEU A 66 58.67 39.98 35.49
C LEU A 66 58.18 38.68 34.86
N VAL A 67 59.10 37.80 34.45
CA VAL A 67 58.75 36.48 33.90
C VAL A 67 58.05 35.63 34.95
N GLN A 68 58.54 35.62 36.19
CA GLN A 68 57.91 34.87 37.29
C GLN A 68 56.51 35.39 37.60
N GLU A 69 56.31 36.71 37.61
CA GLU A 69 54.99 37.33 37.79
C GLU A 69 54.02 36.97 36.65
N GLU A 70 54.45 37.05 35.40
CA GLU A 70 53.61 36.70 34.24
C GLU A 70 53.24 35.21 34.23
N LEU A 71 54.15 34.31 34.63
CA LEU A 71 53.85 32.88 34.77
C LEU A 71 52.78 32.63 35.84
N LEU A 72 52.88 33.29 37.00
CA LEU A 72 51.85 33.18 38.04
C LEU A 72 50.51 33.74 37.57
N ARG A 73 50.53 34.86 36.84
CA ARG A 73 49.34 35.46 36.26
C ARG A 73 48.68 34.54 35.23
N LEU A 74 49.47 33.89 34.38
CA LEU A 74 48.98 32.93 33.39
C LEU A 74 48.41 31.69 34.07
N ALA A 75 49.13 31.09 35.02
CA ALA A 75 48.67 29.92 35.77
C ALA A 75 47.35 30.18 36.51
N LYS A 76 47.18 31.39 37.06
CA LYS A 76 45.90 31.81 37.68
C LYS A 76 44.76 31.84 36.65
N ARG A 77 44.99 32.47 35.49
CA ARG A 77 43.99 32.54 34.41
C ARG A 77 43.63 31.16 33.86
N GLU A 78 44.60 30.28 33.68
CA GLU A 78 44.38 28.90 33.24
C GLU A 78 43.54 28.11 34.25
N ARG A 79 43.83 28.26 35.55
CA ARG A 79 43.04 27.61 36.61
C ARG A 79 41.61 28.14 36.66
N GLU A 80 41.41 29.45 36.55
CA GLU A 80 40.09 30.07 36.52
C GLU A 80 39.29 29.60 35.28
N ALA A 81 39.90 29.66 34.10
CA ALA A 81 39.29 29.18 32.86
C ALA A 81 38.96 27.68 32.93
N ALA A 82 39.87 26.83 33.46
CA ALA A 82 39.61 25.41 33.65
C ALA A 82 38.49 25.17 34.67
N GLY A 83 38.43 25.95 35.75
CA GLY A 83 37.37 25.90 36.76
C GLY A 83 35.99 26.29 36.19
N GLU A 84 35.93 27.35 35.39
CA GLU A 84 34.71 27.75 34.68
C GLU A 84 34.26 26.68 33.68
N MET A 85 35.19 26.17 32.86
CA MET A 85 34.91 25.10 31.92
C MET A 85 34.35 23.85 32.62
N LEU A 86 34.98 23.42 33.72
CA LEU A 86 34.50 22.31 34.54
C LEU A 86 33.13 22.60 35.16
N GLY A 87 32.93 23.79 35.70
CA GLY A 87 31.64 24.22 36.26
C GLY A 87 30.52 24.17 35.23
N THR A 88 30.77 24.65 34.00
CA THR A 88 29.78 24.55 32.92
C THR A 88 29.54 23.11 32.48
N ALA A 89 30.57 22.27 32.42
CA ALA A 89 30.43 20.85 32.06
C ALA A 89 29.59 20.09 33.10
N LEU A 90 29.89 20.27 34.40
CA LEU A 90 29.13 19.65 35.49
C LEU A 90 27.68 20.13 35.54
N GLN A 91 27.44 21.42 35.28
CA GLN A 91 26.07 21.94 35.23
C GLN A 91 25.28 21.33 34.06
N ARG A 92 25.89 21.19 32.88
CA ARG A 92 25.25 20.51 31.74
C ARG A 92 24.93 19.06 32.06
N GLU A 93 25.88 18.33 32.66
CA GLU A 93 25.69 16.93 33.06
C GLU A 93 24.53 16.80 34.05
N ARG A 94 24.52 17.61 35.10
CA ARG A 94 23.46 17.62 36.11
C ARG A 94 22.09 17.91 35.49
N ASN A 95 22.02 18.85 34.56
CA ASN A 95 20.79 19.16 33.84
C ASN A 95 20.35 17.95 32.99
N SER A 96 21.27 17.30 32.26
CA SER A 96 20.98 16.10 31.47
C SER A 96 20.44 14.97 32.34
N THR A 97 21.14 14.63 33.44
CA THR A 97 20.71 13.58 34.36
C THR A 97 19.34 13.89 34.99
N ASN A 98 19.06 15.16 35.30
CA ASN A 98 17.76 15.54 35.85
C ASN A 98 16.63 15.37 34.82
N GLU A 99 16.87 15.75 33.56
CA GLU A 99 15.90 15.54 32.48
C GLU A 99 15.66 14.04 32.22
N GLU A 100 16.72 13.22 32.22
CA GLU A 100 16.58 11.76 32.12
C GLU A 100 15.80 11.16 33.29
N ARG A 101 16.04 11.61 34.52
CA ARG A 101 15.27 11.18 35.69
C ARG A 101 13.79 11.53 35.58
N LYS A 102 13.46 12.73 35.10
CA LYS A 102 12.06 13.14 34.87
C LYS A 102 11.40 12.26 33.81
N ARG A 103 12.09 12.02 32.69
CA ARG A 103 11.58 11.11 31.64
C ARG A 103 11.37 9.69 32.16
N ALA A 104 12.32 9.16 32.93
CA ALA A 104 12.21 7.84 33.53
C ALA A 104 11.07 7.76 34.55
N ALA A 105 10.81 8.84 35.30
CA ALA A 105 9.70 8.91 36.24
C ALA A 105 8.33 9.01 35.56
N GLN A 106 8.24 9.61 34.37
CA GLN A 106 6.99 9.74 33.60
C GLN A 106 6.69 8.52 32.72
N LEU A 107 7.70 7.73 32.37
CA LEU A 107 7.57 6.54 31.53
C LEU A 107 6.47 5.54 31.98
N PRO A 108 6.28 5.26 33.29
CA PRO A 108 5.19 4.37 33.72
C PRO A 108 3.80 4.89 33.36
N GLU A 109 3.55 6.19 33.57
CA GLU A 109 2.26 6.82 33.23
C GLU A 109 2.01 6.80 31.72
N ASP A 110 3.05 7.06 30.92
CA ASP A 110 2.98 7.00 29.45
C ASP A 110 2.68 5.57 28.96
N LEU A 111 3.29 4.55 29.58
CA LEU A 111 3.04 3.15 29.25
C LEU A 111 1.62 2.72 29.61
N ASP A 112 1.11 3.15 30.77
CA ASP A 112 -0.27 2.86 31.18
C ASP A 112 -1.28 3.54 30.24
N ALA A 113 -1.04 4.80 29.86
CA ALA A 113 -1.87 5.51 28.88
C ALA A 113 -1.88 4.79 27.53
N TRP A 114 -0.72 4.33 27.07
CA TRP A 114 -0.61 3.58 25.82
C TRP A 114 -1.30 2.22 25.90
N ALA A 115 -1.23 1.53 27.04
CA ALA A 115 -1.93 0.27 27.25
C ALA A 115 -3.46 0.42 27.15
N VAL A 116 -4.02 1.47 27.75
CA VAL A 116 -5.44 1.79 27.65
C VAL A 116 -5.85 2.11 26.21
N GLU A 117 -5.04 2.91 25.51
CA GLU A 117 -5.30 3.22 24.10
C GLU A 117 -5.28 1.94 23.24
N LEU A 118 -4.29 1.07 23.45
CA LEU A 118 -4.17 -0.19 22.73
C LEU A 118 -5.39 -1.09 22.99
N GLN A 119 -5.82 -1.22 24.24
CA GLN A 119 -7.01 -1.97 24.60
C GLN A 119 -8.27 -1.42 23.91
N GLY A 120 -8.42 -0.10 23.82
CA GLY A 120 -9.51 0.54 23.08
C GLY A 120 -9.49 0.20 21.59
N ARG A 121 -8.31 0.25 20.96
CA ARG A 121 -8.13 -0.13 19.56
C ARG A 121 -8.43 -1.60 19.32
N GLU A 122 -8.00 -2.50 20.21
CA GLU A 122 -8.32 -3.92 20.13
C GLU A 122 -9.83 -4.19 20.27
N ALA A 123 -10.52 -3.48 21.16
CA ALA A 123 -11.95 -3.63 21.35
C ALA A 123 -12.73 -3.19 20.10
N GLU A 124 -12.34 -2.08 19.48
CA GLU A 124 -12.94 -1.61 18.23
C GLU A 124 -12.68 -2.57 17.06
N LEU A 125 -11.45 -3.09 16.93
CA LEU A 125 -11.14 -4.12 15.93
C LEU A 125 -11.99 -5.38 16.12
N LYS A 126 -12.13 -5.87 17.37
CA LYS A 126 -12.99 -7.03 17.68
C LYS A 126 -14.45 -6.77 17.35
N ARG A 127 -14.95 -5.55 17.58
CA ARG A 127 -16.31 -5.14 17.23
C ARG A 127 -16.54 -5.19 15.72
N GLN A 128 -15.60 -4.65 14.95
CA GLN A 128 -15.67 -4.66 13.48
C GLN A 128 -15.57 -6.09 12.94
N GLU A 129 -14.65 -6.89 13.47
CA GLU A 129 -14.51 -8.30 13.11
C GLU A 129 -15.80 -9.07 13.36
N ALA A 130 -16.42 -8.91 14.52
CA ALA A 130 -17.70 -9.54 14.85
C ALA A 130 -18.82 -9.11 13.89
N PHE A 131 -18.89 -7.81 13.56
CA PHE A 131 -19.86 -7.29 12.61
C PHE A 131 -19.73 -7.92 11.22
N TYR A 132 -18.51 -7.95 10.68
CA TYR A 132 -18.27 -8.50 9.33
C TYR A 132 -18.43 -10.02 9.30
N LYS A 133 -18.05 -10.73 10.37
CA LYS A 133 -18.32 -12.17 10.51
C LYS A 133 -19.83 -12.47 10.48
N GLU A 134 -20.64 -11.68 11.18
CA GLU A 134 -22.10 -11.86 11.15
C GLU A 134 -22.68 -11.55 9.76
N GLN A 135 -22.20 -10.52 9.08
CA GLN A 135 -22.65 -10.23 7.70
C GLN A 135 -22.30 -11.35 6.74
N LEU A 136 -21.07 -11.89 6.83
CA LEU A 136 -20.65 -13.05 6.03
C LEU A 136 -21.53 -14.27 6.30
N ALA A 137 -21.73 -14.62 7.57
CA ALA A 137 -22.58 -15.74 7.96
C ALA A 137 -24.04 -15.57 7.48
N ARG A 138 -24.55 -14.34 7.46
CA ARG A 138 -25.88 -14.03 6.92
C ARG A 138 -25.94 -14.21 5.40
N ILE A 139 -24.92 -13.78 4.67
CA ILE A 139 -24.84 -13.95 3.22
C ILE A 139 -24.71 -15.43 2.87
N GLU A 140 -23.85 -16.17 3.57
CA GLU A 140 -23.66 -17.61 3.39
C GLU A 140 -24.96 -18.39 3.61
N ARG A 141 -25.71 -18.08 4.68
CA ARG A 141 -27.03 -18.68 4.93
C ARG A 141 -28.01 -18.41 3.79
N LYS A 142 -28.14 -17.14 3.37
CA LYS A 142 -29.03 -16.79 2.25
C LYS A 142 -28.64 -17.48 0.95
N ASN A 143 -27.35 -17.55 0.65
CA ASN A 143 -26.86 -18.24 -0.53
C ASN A 143 -27.20 -19.73 -0.46
N ALA A 144 -26.96 -20.39 0.68
CA ALA A 144 -27.28 -21.80 0.87
C ALA A 144 -28.79 -22.07 0.71
N GLU A 145 -29.65 -21.21 1.26
CA GLU A 145 -31.11 -21.29 1.09
C GLU A 145 -31.54 -21.15 -0.38
N ILE A 146 -30.98 -20.17 -1.10
CA ILE A 146 -31.27 -19.96 -2.53
C ILE A 146 -30.82 -21.16 -3.35
N TYR A 147 -29.61 -21.69 -3.12
CA TYR A 147 -29.13 -22.87 -3.84
C TYR A 147 -30.01 -24.09 -3.59
N LYS A 148 -30.40 -24.32 -2.34
CA LYS A 148 -31.29 -25.42 -1.98
C LYS A 148 -32.64 -25.29 -2.68
N LEU A 149 -33.31 -24.15 -2.53
CA LEU A 149 -34.62 -23.90 -3.14
C LEU A 149 -34.57 -24.03 -4.66
N THR A 150 -33.53 -23.48 -5.29
CA THR A 150 -33.35 -23.53 -6.75
C THR A 150 -33.13 -24.97 -7.22
N SER A 151 -32.32 -25.74 -6.48
CA SER A 151 -32.08 -27.16 -6.79
C SER A 151 -33.36 -27.99 -6.66
N GLU A 152 -34.15 -27.74 -5.61
CA GLU A 152 -35.44 -28.41 -5.39
C GLU A 152 -36.43 -28.09 -6.51
N GLN A 153 -36.58 -26.81 -6.87
CA GLN A 153 -37.46 -26.38 -7.97
C GLN A 153 -37.02 -26.95 -9.32
N TYR A 154 -35.73 -26.98 -9.60
CA TYR A 154 -35.21 -27.59 -10.83
C TYR A 154 -35.50 -29.08 -10.87
N GLN A 155 -35.25 -29.78 -9.76
CA GLN A 155 -35.49 -31.22 -9.68
C GLN A 155 -36.99 -31.53 -9.83
N GLU A 156 -37.87 -30.78 -9.18
CA GLU A 156 -39.32 -30.94 -9.33
C GLU A 156 -39.78 -30.69 -10.77
N ALA A 157 -39.27 -29.64 -11.42
CA ALA A 157 -39.57 -29.36 -12.82
C ALA A 157 -39.06 -30.50 -13.74
N ALA A 158 -37.87 -31.03 -13.46
CA ALA A 158 -37.29 -32.15 -14.20
C ALA A 158 -38.11 -33.43 -14.01
N THR A 159 -38.47 -33.81 -12.78
CA THR A 159 -39.29 -35.01 -12.53
C THR A 159 -40.67 -34.89 -13.15
N LYS A 160 -41.31 -33.73 -13.06
CA LYS A 160 -42.58 -33.46 -13.73
C LYS A 160 -42.44 -33.60 -15.25
N ALA A 161 -41.39 -33.03 -15.85
CA ALA A 161 -41.13 -33.18 -17.28
C ALA A 161 -40.91 -34.66 -17.66
N GLU A 162 -40.14 -35.42 -16.86
CA GLU A 162 -39.94 -36.85 -17.08
C GLU A 162 -41.24 -37.65 -17.02
N GLU A 163 -42.14 -37.35 -16.08
CA GLU A 163 -43.46 -38.00 -15.97
C GLU A 163 -44.31 -37.74 -17.22
N TRP A 164 -44.36 -36.51 -17.72
CA TRP A 164 -45.10 -36.17 -18.94
C TRP A 164 -44.48 -36.79 -20.20
N ILE A 165 -43.15 -36.84 -20.28
CA ILE A 165 -42.44 -37.47 -21.40
C ILE A 165 -42.68 -38.98 -21.43
N LYS A 166 -42.58 -39.67 -20.27
CA LYS A 166 -42.84 -41.12 -20.16
C LYS A 166 -44.28 -41.49 -20.54
N ARG A 167 -45.26 -40.61 -20.31
CA ARG A 167 -46.68 -40.82 -20.68
C ARG A 167 -46.99 -40.55 -22.15
N ARG A 168 -46.07 -39.99 -22.94
CA ARG A 168 -46.30 -39.83 -24.38
C ARG A 168 -46.23 -41.24 -25.00
N ASN A 169 -47.38 -41.92 -25.05
CA ASN A 169 -47.53 -43.26 -25.62
C ASN A 169 -46.87 -43.26 -27.01
N ILE A 170 -45.80 -44.03 -27.14
CA ILE A 170 -45.13 -44.30 -28.42
C ILE A 170 -45.91 -45.41 -29.14
N ASP A 171 -47.24 -45.36 -29.07
CA ASP A 171 -48.07 -46.29 -29.81
C ASP A 171 -47.91 -45.96 -31.30
N PRO A 172 -47.51 -46.92 -32.14
CA PRO A 172 -47.29 -46.65 -33.55
C PRO A 172 -48.61 -46.18 -34.17
N VAL A 173 -48.57 -45.03 -34.84
CA VAL A 173 -49.77 -44.49 -35.47
C VAL A 173 -50.25 -45.47 -36.55
N CYS A 174 -51.55 -45.76 -36.54
CA CYS A 174 -52.19 -46.74 -37.42
C CYS A 174 -51.82 -48.22 -37.13
N ALA A 175 -51.40 -48.58 -35.92
CA ALA A 175 -51.02 -49.95 -35.54
C ALA A 175 -52.03 -51.06 -35.93
N GLY A 176 -53.32 -50.79 -35.76
CA GLY A 176 -54.40 -51.73 -36.14
C GLY A 176 -54.43 -51.97 -37.65
N LEU A 177 -54.52 -50.90 -38.44
CA LEU A 177 -54.49 -50.96 -39.91
C LEU A 177 -53.19 -51.55 -40.45
N GLN A 178 -52.05 -51.29 -39.79
CA GLN A 178 -50.76 -51.89 -40.12
C GLN A 178 -50.78 -53.42 -39.95
N SER A 179 -51.43 -53.91 -38.90
CA SER A 179 -51.55 -55.35 -38.64
C SER A 179 -52.48 -56.02 -39.66
N GLU A 180 -53.60 -55.37 -39.98
CA GLU A 180 -54.58 -55.87 -40.95
C GLU A 180 -54.03 -55.91 -42.38
N ILE A 181 -53.31 -54.87 -42.82
CA ILE A 181 -52.73 -54.83 -44.17
C ILE A 181 -51.63 -55.88 -44.35
N LEU A 182 -50.78 -56.08 -43.33
CA LEU A 182 -49.75 -57.12 -43.34
C LEU A 182 -50.38 -58.52 -43.40
N LYS A 183 -51.45 -58.75 -42.63
CA LYS A 183 -52.22 -60.00 -42.67
C LYS A 183 -52.83 -60.24 -44.06
N CYS A 184 -53.43 -59.23 -44.67
CA CYS A 184 -54.04 -59.36 -46.00
C CYS A 184 -53.03 -59.77 -47.07
N TYR A 185 -51.84 -59.15 -47.08
CA TYR A 185 -50.78 -59.51 -48.04
C TYR A 185 -50.22 -60.92 -47.80
N GLN A 186 -50.15 -61.36 -46.54
CA GLN A 186 -49.72 -62.70 -46.21
C GLN A 186 -50.69 -63.77 -46.71
N GLU A 187 -52.00 -63.49 -46.66
CA GLU A 187 -53.08 -64.37 -47.13
C GLU A 187 -53.26 -64.33 -48.67
N ASN A 188 -52.90 -63.22 -49.34
CA ASN A 188 -53.14 -62.99 -50.78
C ASN A 188 -51.86 -62.78 -51.60
N GLN A 189 -50.85 -63.64 -51.44
CA GLN A 189 -49.52 -63.49 -52.05
C GLN A 189 -49.53 -63.39 -53.59
N ARG A 190 -50.48 -64.06 -54.27
CA ARG A 190 -50.61 -64.05 -55.74
C ARG A 190 -51.65 -63.04 -56.25
N GLU A 191 -52.45 -62.46 -55.36
CA GLU A 191 -53.58 -61.58 -55.68
C GLU A 191 -53.58 -60.32 -54.81
N VAL A 192 -52.41 -59.70 -54.72
CA VAL A 192 -52.08 -58.54 -53.86
C VAL A 192 -53.06 -57.36 -54.03
N LEU A 193 -53.65 -57.20 -55.22
CA LEU A 193 -54.62 -56.13 -55.52
C LEU A 193 -55.91 -56.22 -54.71
N LYS A 194 -56.28 -57.38 -54.15
CA LYS A 194 -57.41 -57.52 -53.22
C LYS A 194 -57.23 -56.71 -51.93
N CYS A 195 -55.99 -56.43 -51.54
CA CYS A 195 -55.65 -55.62 -50.36
C CYS A 195 -55.59 -54.11 -50.65
N SER A 196 -55.93 -53.68 -51.88
CA SER A 196 -55.78 -52.28 -52.32
C SER A 196 -56.62 -51.28 -51.52
N GLU A 197 -57.85 -51.64 -51.14
CA GLU A 197 -58.69 -50.76 -50.31
C GLU A 197 -58.12 -50.58 -48.90
N LEU A 198 -57.63 -51.67 -48.29
CA LEU A 198 -56.96 -51.63 -46.99
C LEU A 198 -55.64 -50.84 -47.03
N ALA A 199 -54.91 -50.94 -48.15
CA ALA A 199 -53.71 -50.14 -48.40
C ALA A 199 -54.01 -48.64 -48.51
N LYS A 200 -55.08 -48.26 -49.20
CA LYS A 200 -55.53 -46.87 -49.28
C LYS A 200 -55.97 -46.34 -47.93
N GLU A 201 -56.61 -47.16 -47.10
CA GLU A 201 -57.01 -46.78 -45.75
C GLU A 201 -55.82 -46.58 -44.81
N TYR A 202 -54.85 -47.49 -44.83
CA TYR A 202 -53.59 -47.31 -44.11
C TYR A 202 -52.85 -46.05 -44.57
N GLN A 203 -52.73 -45.82 -45.88
CA GLN A 203 -52.08 -44.63 -46.43
C GLN A 203 -52.78 -43.32 -46.03
N ARG A 204 -54.13 -43.31 -46.00
CA ARG A 204 -54.91 -42.17 -45.50
C ARG A 204 -54.64 -41.91 -44.02
N CYS A 205 -54.59 -42.97 -43.20
CA CYS A 205 -54.26 -42.86 -41.79
C CYS A 205 -52.85 -42.28 -41.56
N VAL A 206 -51.84 -42.80 -42.26
CA VAL A 206 -50.45 -42.30 -42.17
C VAL A 206 -50.35 -40.84 -42.62
N SER A 207 -51.00 -40.50 -43.73
CA SER A 207 -50.99 -39.13 -44.27
C SER A 207 -51.69 -38.13 -43.35
N ALA A 208 -52.78 -38.53 -42.71
CA ALA A 208 -53.49 -37.72 -41.72
C ALA A 208 -52.63 -37.52 -40.46
N ALA A 209 -52.01 -38.59 -39.96
CA ALA A 209 -51.10 -38.55 -38.84
C ALA A 209 -49.88 -37.66 -39.09
N GLN A 210 -49.28 -37.75 -40.28
CA GLN A 210 -48.14 -36.93 -40.66
C GLN A 210 -48.50 -35.44 -40.70
N LYS A 211 -49.68 -35.10 -41.23
CA LYS A 211 -50.21 -33.73 -41.20
C LYS A 211 -50.46 -33.24 -39.76
N ALA A 212 -51.07 -34.08 -38.92
CA ALA A 212 -51.31 -33.74 -37.51
C ALA A 212 -50.00 -33.50 -36.74
N LEU A 213 -49.00 -34.35 -36.93
CA LEU A 213 -47.68 -34.22 -36.30
C LEU A 213 -46.96 -32.93 -36.73
N LEU A 214 -47.05 -32.56 -38.01
CA LEU A 214 -46.46 -31.32 -38.52
C LEU A 214 -47.12 -30.08 -37.90
N LEU A 215 -48.44 -30.09 -37.72
CA LEU A 215 -49.15 -28.98 -37.08
C LEU A 215 -48.79 -28.86 -35.58
N GLU A 216 -48.64 -29.98 -34.87
CA GLU A 216 -48.16 -29.97 -33.48
C GLU A 216 -46.70 -29.46 -33.37
N GLN A 217 -45.81 -29.83 -34.29
CA GLN A 217 -44.42 -29.37 -34.29
C GLN A 217 -44.31 -27.85 -34.50
N VAL A 218 -45.16 -27.28 -35.36
CA VAL A 218 -45.23 -25.82 -35.56
C VAL A 218 -45.74 -25.11 -34.30
N ALA A 219 -46.72 -25.68 -33.60
CA ALA A 219 -47.21 -25.13 -32.33
C ALA A 219 -46.15 -25.17 -31.21
N VAL A 220 -45.42 -26.29 -31.08
CA VAL A 220 -44.34 -26.43 -30.09
C VAL A 220 -43.14 -25.51 -30.42
N ALA A 221 -42.84 -25.30 -31.70
CA ALA A 221 -41.80 -24.36 -32.13
C ALA A 221 -42.17 -22.90 -31.80
N HIS A 222 -43.45 -22.53 -31.95
CA HIS A 222 -43.95 -21.22 -31.58
C HIS A 222 -43.86 -21.00 -30.05
N ASP A 223 -44.28 -21.97 -29.24
CA ASP A 223 -44.17 -21.88 -27.77
C ASP A 223 -42.72 -21.81 -27.28
N ARG A 224 -41.82 -22.59 -27.86
CA ARG A 224 -40.37 -22.49 -27.56
C ARG A 224 -39.80 -21.12 -27.91
N GLY A 225 -40.23 -20.51 -29.02
CA GLY A 225 -39.86 -19.15 -29.40
C GLY A 225 -40.34 -18.12 -28.38
N VAL A 226 -41.59 -18.24 -27.93
CA VAL A 226 -42.16 -17.35 -26.90
C VAL A 226 -41.45 -17.50 -25.55
N ILE A 227 -41.10 -18.73 -25.13
CA ILE A 227 -40.35 -18.99 -23.90
C ILE A 227 -38.91 -18.41 -23.98
N ALA A 228 -38.25 -18.53 -25.13
CA ALA A 228 -36.91 -17.97 -25.33
C ALA A 228 -36.92 -16.43 -25.27
N VAL A 229 -37.91 -15.79 -25.90
CA VAL A 229 -38.06 -14.33 -25.90
C VAL A 229 -38.38 -13.82 -24.49
N THR A 230 -39.30 -14.47 -23.77
CA THR A 230 -39.65 -14.08 -22.39
C THR A 230 -38.49 -14.28 -21.41
N SER A 231 -37.72 -15.36 -21.54
CA SER A 231 -36.51 -15.59 -20.74
C SER A 231 -35.44 -14.54 -21.01
N PHE A 232 -35.25 -14.15 -22.27
CA PHE A 232 -34.32 -13.09 -22.65
C PHE A 232 -34.74 -11.73 -22.09
N VAL A 233 -36.03 -11.40 -22.15
CA VAL A 233 -36.58 -10.17 -21.54
C VAL A 233 -36.42 -10.17 -20.03
N CYS A 234 -36.70 -11.29 -19.34
CA CYS A 234 -36.43 -11.41 -17.89
C CYS A 234 -34.94 -11.21 -17.56
N PHE A 235 -34.04 -11.81 -18.34
CA PHE A 235 -32.61 -11.66 -18.13
C PHE A 235 -32.14 -10.20 -18.31
N LEU A 236 -32.69 -9.49 -19.30
CA LEU A 236 -32.44 -8.06 -19.51
C LEU A 236 -33.00 -7.21 -18.37
N LEU A 237 -34.21 -7.50 -17.90
CA LEU A 237 -34.82 -6.78 -16.77
C LEU A 237 -34.04 -6.97 -15.47
N VAL A 238 -33.53 -8.18 -15.21
CA VAL A 238 -32.71 -8.47 -14.04
C VAL A 238 -31.31 -7.84 -14.15
N ARG A 239 -30.74 -7.75 -15.35
CA ARG A 239 -29.45 -7.06 -15.57
C ARG A 239 -29.55 -5.54 -15.57
N GLY A 240 -30.70 -4.97 -15.93
CA GLY A 240 -30.94 -3.52 -15.96
C GLY A 240 -31.30 -2.89 -14.61
N GLN A 241 -31.43 -3.68 -13.55
CA GLN A 241 -31.74 -3.24 -12.18
C GLN A 241 -30.49 -3.13 -11.27
N LYS A 242 -29.28 -3.14 -11.84
CA LYS A 242 -28.02 -2.92 -11.12
C LYS A 242 -27.34 -1.62 -11.54
#